data_AF-A0A2P8NEH3-F1
#
_entry.id   AF-A0A2P8NEH3-F1
#
_cell.length_a   1.000
_cell.length_b   1.000
_cell.length_c   1.000
_cell.angle_alpha   90.00
_cell.angle_beta   90.00
_cell.angle_gamma   90.00
#
_symmetry.space_group_name_H-M   'P 1'
#
loop_
_entity.id
_entity.type
_entity.pdbx_description
1 polymer ?
#
loop_
_entity_poly.entity_id
_entity_poly.type
_entity_poly.pdbx_seq_one_letter_code
_entity_poly.pdbx_strand_id
1 'polypeptide(L)'
;MARSMIQRRQEAARERDEAYDATLKRVVRAARPAPDFNKALAEARGGFVGEAIRDPAAWRPRMKSRDPARLRLAAARHLYARYPVSGALERIWIDAGGLDVGEVRLRKSWYVIAARGGSLYKEAAGRWLTRKEVHRFLNPPGDLSFEAAFWQAVARSYTDDLGLALSIAHSKIAHTPRRQFAFWREVVWFFCANPAPRALVDDLVDYLAACRRRDRGYSLKGRTLASLERQMHDWHRDLATIARIEAARRRAGRAAARAGMAAPEGGRWDGSALADWSWKPSAKEPRARREEYVVRQLSSAAELVAETRAMRHCVSTYAAKCIAGSASIWSLSRRGAGKAERLLTIELDRCDRLVQVRGFANRPPLPDEQKVLARWAKARGVVVT
;
A
#
# COMPACT_ATOMS: atom_id res chain seq x y z
N MET A 1 -77.63 25.98 -6.75
CA MET A 1 -77.45 27.32 -6.15
C MET A 1 -76.05 27.83 -6.52
N ALA A 2 -75.96 28.88 -7.33
CA ALA A 2 -74.68 29.47 -7.72
C ALA A 2 -74.09 30.23 -6.53
N ARG A 3 -72.89 29.84 -6.06
CA ARG A 3 -72.17 30.58 -5.00
C ARG A 3 -71.99 32.04 -5.42
N SER A 4 -72.33 32.97 -4.53
CA SER A 4 -72.19 34.41 -4.74
C SER A 4 -70.74 34.75 -5.11
N MET A 5 -70.55 35.73 -6.01
CA MET A 5 -69.23 36.19 -6.45
C MET A 5 -68.31 36.57 -5.26
N ILE A 6 -68.91 37.00 -4.14
CA ILE A 6 -68.23 37.34 -2.89
C ILE A 6 -67.67 36.09 -2.21
N GLN A 7 -68.43 34.98 -2.17
CA GLN A 7 -67.97 33.71 -1.59
C GLN A 7 -66.78 33.15 -2.37
N ARG A 8 -66.82 33.22 -3.71
CA ARG A 8 -65.69 32.78 -4.54
C ARG A 8 -64.42 33.59 -4.30
N ARG A 9 -64.55 34.91 -4.08
CA ARG A 9 -63.42 35.78 -3.73
C ARG A 9 -62.84 35.45 -2.36
N GLN A 10 -63.68 35.12 -1.39
CA GLN A 10 -63.25 34.72 -0.04
C GLN A 10 -62.58 33.35 -0.03
N GLU A 11 -63.10 32.38 -0.79
CA GLU A 11 -62.49 31.06 -0.96
C GLU A 11 -61.11 31.19 -1.64
N ALA A 12 -61.02 31.94 -2.74
CA ALA A 12 -59.74 32.18 -3.42
C ALA A 12 -58.72 32.94 -2.53
N ALA A 13 -59.18 33.84 -1.66
CA ALA A 13 -58.30 34.50 -0.70
C ALA A 13 -57.74 33.51 0.33
N ARG A 14 -58.59 32.64 0.89
CA ARG A 14 -58.17 31.59 1.83
C ARG A 14 -57.20 30.61 1.19
N GLU A 15 -57.46 30.16 -0.02
CA GLU A 15 -56.56 29.25 -0.75
C GLU A 15 -55.18 29.87 -0.99
N ARG A 16 -55.11 31.19 -1.28
CA ARG A 16 -53.82 31.88 -1.39
C ARG A 16 -53.10 31.98 -0.05
N ASP A 17 -53.82 32.29 1.02
CA ASP A 17 -53.23 32.41 2.35
C ASP A 17 -52.72 31.04 2.83
N GLU A 18 -53.48 29.97 2.59
CA GLU A 18 -53.06 28.59 2.86
C GLU A 18 -51.86 28.15 2.02
N ALA A 19 -51.82 28.50 0.74
CA ALA A 19 -50.68 28.23 -0.14
C ALA A 19 -49.42 29.01 0.30
N TYR A 20 -49.60 30.26 0.74
CA TYR A 20 -48.53 31.10 1.26
C TYR A 20 -47.99 30.54 2.59
N ASP A 21 -48.87 30.14 3.50
CA ASP A 21 -48.51 29.50 4.77
C ASP A 21 -47.82 28.14 4.58
N ALA A 22 -48.27 27.34 3.61
CA ALA A 22 -47.62 26.08 3.25
C ALA A 22 -46.20 26.32 2.70
N THR A 23 -46.02 27.38 1.92
CA THR A 23 -44.70 27.78 1.41
C THR A 23 -43.79 28.27 2.54
N LEU A 24 -44.31 29.09 3.45
CA LEU A 24 -43.61 29.53 4.66
C LEU A 24 -43.16 28.35 5.52
N LYS A 25 -44.05 27.38 5.81
CA LYS A 25 -43.70 26.16 6.57
C LYS A 25 -42.62 25.33 5.89
N ARG A 26 -42.54 25.34 4.55
CA ARG A 26 -41.49 24.65 3.79
C ARG A 26 -40.15 25.38 3.83
N VAL A 27 -40.17 26.71 3.97
CA VAL A 27 -38.98 27.59 4.03
C VAL A 27 -38.48 27.80 5.47
N VAL A 28 -39.33 27.65 6.48
CA VAL A 28 -38.97 27.61 7.90
C VAL A 28 -38.17 26.34 8.14
N ARG A 29 -36.85 26.46 7.98
CA ARG A 29 -35.89 25.42 8.38
C ARG A 29 -36.16 25.08 9.85
N ALA A 30 -36.40 23.80 10.13
CA ALA A 30 -36.49 23.30 11.50
C ALA A 30 -35.37 23.90 12.36
N ALA A 31 -35.72 24.38 13.55
CA ALA A 31 -34.78 25.00 14.47
C ALA A 31 -33.59 24.06 14.67
N ARG A 32 -32.41 24.49 14.22
CA ARG A 32 -31.22 23.65 14.28
C ARG A 32 -30.83 23.42 15.74
N PRO A 33 -30.54 22.19 16.17
CA PRO A 33 -30.20 21.90 17.54
C PRO A 33 -28.97 22.71 17.99
N ALA A 34 -28.91 22.98 19.30
CA ALA A 34 -27.77 23.64 19.91
C ALA A 34 -26.50 22.77 19.80
N PRO A 35 -25.29 23.37 19.80
CA PRO A 35 -24.05 22.61 19.88
C PRO A 35 -24.01 21.73 21.14
N ASP A 36 -23.68 20.44 20.97
CA ASP A 36 -23.59 19.49 22.06
C ASP A 36 -22.17 19.46 22.66
N PHE A 37 -21.94 20.35 23.63
CA PHE A 37 -20.66 20.46 24.33
C PHE A 37 -20.39 19.29 25.28
N ASN A 38 -21.43 18.69 25.85
CA ASN A 38 -21.30 17.56 26.78
C ASN A 38 -20.80 16.32 26.04
N LYS A 39 -21.37 16.03 24.87
CA LYS A 39 -20.88 14.96 23.99
C LYS A 39 -19.43 15.20 23.57
N ALA A 40 -19.07 16.43 23.20
CA ALA A 40 -17.70 16.76 22.83
C ALA A 40 -16.70 16.53 23.99
N LEU A 41 -17.07 16.90 25.23
CA LEU A 41 -16.27 16.61 26.42
C LEU A 41 -16.14 15.10 26.67
N ALA A 42 -17.24 14.34 26.55
CA ALA A 42 -17.23 12.89 26.74
C ALA A 42 -16.32 12.19 25.71
N GLU A 43 -16.45 12.56 24.44
CA GLU A 43 -15.64 12.03 23.34
C GLU A 43 -14.16 12.40 23.47
N ALA A 44 -13.86 13.62 23.93
CA ALA A 44 -12.49 14.07 24.16
C ALA A 44 -11.84 13.34 25.35
N ARG A 45 -12.60 13.06 26.42
CA ARG A 45 -12.13 12.35 27.62
C ARG A 45 -11.92 10.85 27.40
N GLY A 46 -12.55 10.26 26.38
CA GLY A 46 -12.47 8.84 26.09
C GLY A 46 -11.02 8.33 26.01
N GLY A 47 -10.61 7.51 26.98
CA GLY A 47 -9.26 6.93 27.08
C GLY A 47 -8.19 7.82 27.74
N PHE A 48 -8.52 9.05 28.16
CA PHE A 48 -7.58 10.04 28.74
C PHE A 48 -8.18 10.76 29.95
N VAL A 49 -9.04 10.09 30.72
CA VAL A 49 -9.81 10.71 31.83
C VAL A 49 -8.90 11.27 32.92
N GLY A 50 -7.84 10.55 33.31
CA GLY A 50 -6.90 10.95 34.37
C GLY A 50 -5.84 11.97 33.96
N GLU A 51 -5.83 12.39 32.70
CA GLU A 51 -4.78 13.26 32.14
C GLU A 51 -5.25 14.72 32.02
N ALA A 52 -6.52 15.00 32.36
CA ALA A 52 -7.11 16.32 32.23
C ALA A 52 -6.55 17.29 33.27
N ILE A 53 -6.12 18.47 32.82
CA ILE A 53 -5.56 19.53 33.66
C ILE A 53 -6.59 20.61 34.04
N ARG A 54 -7.77 20.61 33.40
CA ARG A 54 -8.88 21.51 33.71
C ARG A 54 -10.17 20.71 33.89
N ASP A 55 -11.01 21.19 34.81
CA ASP A 55 -12.33 20.62 35.06
C ASP A 55 -13.23 20.75 33.81
N PRO A 56 -13.82 19.64 33.32
CA PRO A 56 -14.85 19.67 32.28
C PRO A 56 -16.00 20.63 32.59
N ALA A 57 -16.45 20.69 33.85
CA ALA A 57 -17.59 21.51 34.26
C ALA A 57 -17.28 23.02 34.24
N ALA A 58 -16.01 23.40 34.25
CA ALA A 58 -15.58 24.79 34.12
C ALA A 58 -15.57 25.29 32.67
N TRP A 59 -15.82 24.43 31.67
CA TRP A 59 -15.78 24.85 30.28
C TRP A 59 -16.96 25.78 29.95
N ARG A 60 -16.66 26.97 29.42
CA ARG A 60 -17.64 27.97 28.95
C ARG A 60 -17.30 28.38 27.50
N PRO A 61 -17.53 27.50 26.51
CA PRO A 61 -17.13 27.77 25.13
C PRO A 61 -17.97 28.88 24.50
N ARG A 62 -17.31 29.89 23.90
CA ARG A 62 -17.96 31.00 23.18
C ARG A 62 -18.23 30.70 21.70
N MET A 63 -18.14 29.44 21.28
CA MET A 63 -18.21 29.05 19.87
C MET A 63 -19.65 28.80 19.40
N LYS A 64 -19.97 29.25 18.18
CA LYS A 64 -21.27 29.02 17.52
C LYS A 64 -21.27 27.81 16.57
N SER A 65 -20.11 27.16 16.40
CA SER A 65 -19.95 26.00 15.53
C SER A 65 -20.70 24.79 16.08
N ARG A 66 -21.38 24.06 15.19
CA ARG A 66 -22.06 22.80 15.49
C ARG A 66 -21.32 21.57 14.95
N ASP A 67 -20.23 21.81 14.23
CA ASP A 67 -19.37 20.75 13.70
C ASP A 67 -18.78 19.93 14.86
N PRO A 68 -19.14 18.64 15.00
CA PRO A 68 -18.64 17.77 16.07
C PRO A 68 -17.12 17.71 16.12
N ALA A 69 -16.44 17.78 14.97
CA ALA A 69 -14.99 17.74 14.89
C ALA A 69 -14.35 18.97 15.54
N ARG A 70 -14.89 20.17 15.26
CA ARG A 70 -14.43 21.42 15.89
C ARG A 70 -14.75 21.46 17.38
N LEU A 71 -15.91 20.94 17.79
CA LEU A 71 -16.31 20.87 19.20
C LEU A 71 -15.37 19.95 19.99
N ARG A 72 -15.04 18.76 19.45
CA ARG A 72 -14.07 17.83 20.06
C ARG A 72 -12.68 18.44 20.22
N LEU A 73 -12.16 19.11 19.19
CA LEU A 73 -10.87 19.79 19.29
C LEU A 73 -10.90 20.91 20.34
N ALA A 74 -11.96 21.70 20.39
CA ALA A 74 -12.11 22.75 21.41
C ALA A 74 -12.18 22.16 22.84
N ALA A 75 -12.89 21.04 23.01
CA ALA A 75 -12.92 20.29 24.27
C ALA A 75 -11.53 19.76 24.65
N ALA A 76 -10.78 19.17 23.71
CA ALA A 76 -9.42 18.68 23.95
C ALA A 76 -8.45 19.80 24.36
N ARG A 77 -8.54 20.97 23.70
CA ARG A 77 -7.77 22.17 24.09
C ARG A 77 -8.11 22.63 25.51
N HIS A 78 -9.39 22.65 25.88
CA HIS A 78 -9.80 23.00 27.25
C HIS A 78 -9.25 22.01 28.27
N LEU A 79 -9.45 20.72 28.04
CA LEU A 79 -9.12 19.66 29.00
C LEU A 79 -7.62 19.48 29.19
N TYR A 80 -6.82 19.55 28.12
CA TYR A 80 -5.43 19.09 28.13
C TYR A 80 -4.39 20.19 27.83
N ALA A 81 -4.77 21.29 27.17
CA ALA A 81 -3.78 22.24 26.66
C ALA A 81 -3.48 23.38 27.65
N ARG A 82 -2.27 23.35 28.22
CA ARG A 82 -1.63 24.51 28.86
C ARG A 82 -0.96 25.41 27.82
N TYR A 83 -0.42 24.82 26.77
CA TYR A 83 0.28 25.51 25.68
C TYR A 83 -0.40 25.23 24.32
N PRO A 84 -0.32 26.16 23.36
CA PRO A 84 -0.72 25.89 21.98
C PRO A 84 0.07 24.72 21.39
N VAL A 85 -0.60 23.91 20.57
CA VAL A 85 0.00 22.75 19.89
C VAL A 85 -0.23 22.90 18.39
N SER A 86 0.71 22.42 17.57
CA SER A 86 0.61 22.49 16.12
C SER A 86 -0.61 21.76 15.57
N GLY A 87 -1.14 22.26 14.44
CA GLY A 87 -2.27 21.66 13.72
C GLY A 87 -2.06 20.18 13.39
N ALA A 88 -0.81 19.77 13.16
CA ALA A 88 -0.41 18.39 12.91
C ALA A 88 -0.84 17.42 14.02
N LEU A 89 -0.76 17.84 15.29
CA LEU A 89 -1.22 17.04 16.44
C LEU A 89 -2.69 17.29 16.80
N GLU A 90 -3.25 18.42 16.40
CA GLU A 90 -4.67 18.74 16.65
C GLU A 90 -5.62 17.98 15.73
N ARG A 91 -5.17 17.67 14.50
CA ARG A 91 -5.97 16.97 13.48
C ARG A 91 -6.61 15.68 13.98
N ILE A 92 -5.98 14.94 14.89
CA ILE A 92 -6.53 13.69 15.43
C ILE A 92 -7.86 13.87 16.19
N TRP A 93 -8.13 15.08 16.71
CA TRP A 93 -9.39 15.41 17.38
C TRP A 93 -10.49 15.81 16.40
N ILE A 94 -10.10 16.18 15.17
CA ILE A 94 -11.02 16.57 14.10
C ILE A 94 -11.43 15.33 13.31
N ASP A 95 -10.45 14.56 12.83
CA ASP A 95 -10.66 13.37 12.01
C ASP A 95 -9.66 12.27 12.38
N ALA A 96 -10.20 11.07 12.56
CA ALA A 96 -9.46 9.84 12.86
C ALA A 96 -9.72 8.75 11.81
N GLY A 97 -10.41 9.09 10.71
CA GLY A 97 -10.77 8.17 9.64
C GLY A 97 -9.55 7.48 9.04
N GLY A 98 -9.69 6.17 8.79
CA GLY A 98 -8.63 5.34 8.21
C GLY A 98 -7.48 4.95 9.15
N LEU A 99 -7.51 5.39 10.41
CA LEU A 99 -6.51 5.02 11.42
C LEU A 99 -7.02 3.87 12.30
N ASP A 100 -6.12 2.97 12.69
CA ASP A 100 -6.42 1.95 13.69
C ASP A 100 -6.50 2.55 15.11
N VAL A 101 -7.15 1.82 16.03
CA VAL A 101 -7.38 2.27 17.42
C VAL A 101 -6.06 2.58 18.16
N GLY A 102 -5.02 1.80 17.89
CA GLY A 102 -3.70 1.99 18.49
C GLY A 102 -3.06 3.29 18.02
N GLU A 103 -3.18 3.60 16.74
CA GLU A 103 -2.66 4.83 16.15
C GLU A 103 -3.41 6.08 16.64
N VAL A 104 -4.74 6.00 16.74
CA VAL A 104 -5.55 7.09 17.31
C VAL A 104 -5.13 7.38 18.74
N ARG A 105 -4.96 6.34 19.56
CA ARG A 105 -4.49 6.48 20.95
C ARG A 105 -3.10 7.09 21.00
N LEU A 106 -2.19 6.66 20.14
CA LEU A 106 -0.82 7.19 20.08
C LEU A 106 -0.81 8.69 19.78
N ARG A 107 -1.51 9.13 18.73
CA ARG A 107 -1.52 10.55 18.33
C ARG A 107 -2.19 11.44 19.39
N LYS A 108 -3.28 10.97 20.00
CA LYS A 108 -3.91 11.68 21.13
C LYS A 108 -2.96 11.80 22.33
N SER A 109 -2.24 10.72 22.67
CA SER A 109 -1.22 10.75 23.74
C SER A 109 -0.12 11.77 23.44
N TRP A 110 0.37 11.82 22.20
CA TRP A 110 1.37 12.81 21.79
C TRP A 110 0.87 14.25 21.91
N TYR A 111 -0.38 14.49 21.50
CA TYR A 111 -1.04 15.78 21.73
C TYR A 111 -1.07 16.12 23.22
N VAL A 112 -1.56 15.23 24.08
CA VAL A 112 -1.71 15.47 25.52
C VAL A 112 -0.35 15.80 26.17
N ILE A 113 0.70 15.03 25.85
CA ILE A 113 2.06 15.28 26.35
C ILE A 113 2.53 16.68 25.94
N ALA A 114 2.45 17.02 24.65
CA ALA A 114 2.89 18.31 24.15
C ALA A 114 2.06 19.48 24.71
N ALA A 115 0.73 19.32 24.77
CA ALA A 115 -0.21 20.34 25.22
C ALA A 115 0.00 20.72 26.69
N ARG A 116 0.45 19.77 27.53
CA ARG A 116 0.75 19.99 28.95
C ARG A 116 2.15 20.59 29.20
N GLY A 117 3.00 20.64 28.17
CA GLY A 117 4.40 21.04 28.28
C GLY A 117 5.35 19.89 28.68
N GLY A 118 4.90 18.64 28.54
CA GLY A 118 5.72 17.46 28.74
C GLY A 118 6.78 17.29 27.64
N SER A 119 7.80 16.48 27.92
CA SER A 119 8.87 16.23 26.95
C SER A 119 8.47 15.12 25.99
N LEU A 120 7.87 15.49 24.85
CA LEU A 120 7.45 14.52 23.84
C LEU A 120 8.57 13.56 23.42
N TYR A 121 9.82 14.02 23.40
CA TYR A 121 10.99 13.17 23.15
C TYR A 121 11.16 12.08 24.22
N LYS A 122 11.23 12.45 25.50
CA LYS A 122 11.48 11.49 26.60
C LYS A 122 10.30 10.54 26.81
N GLU A 123 9.09 11.04 26.64
CA GLU A 123 7.86 10.33 27.02
C GLU A 123 7.28 9.46 25.91
N ALA A 124 7.52 9.77 24.62
CA ALA A 124 6.89 9.00 23.53
C ALA A 124 7.67 8.93 22.21
N ALA A 125 8.12 10.05 21.66
CA ALA A 125 8.63 10.15 20.30
C ALA A 125 10.13 9.79 20.16
N GLY A 126 10.89 9.69 21.25
CA GLY A 126 12.34 9.50 21.24
C GLY A 126 12.83 8.22 20.58
N ARG A 127 11.96 7.21 20.47
CA ARG A 127 12.21 5.96 19.71
C ARG A 127 12.31 6.19 18.20
N TRP A 128 11.82 7.32 17.70
CA TRP A 128 11.81 7.65 16.27
C TRP A 128 12.50 8.97 15.96
N LEU A 129 12.23 10.02 16.72
CA LEU A 129 12.72 11.36 16.43
C LEU A 129 13.80 11.75 17.43
N THR A 130 14.85 12.42 16.96
CA THR A 130 15.83 13.11 17.82
C THR A 130 15.18 14.32 18.49
N ARG A 131 15.83 14.90 19.51
CA ARG A 131 15.34 16.12 20.18
C ARG A 131 15.11 17.28 19.20
N LYS A 132 16.04 17.48 18.25
CA LYS A 132 15.95 18.53 17.22
C LYS A 132 14.79 18.28 16.27
N GLU A 133 14.54 17.02 15.90
CA GLU A 133 13.41 16.63 15.05
C GLU A 133 12.07 16.79 15.78
N VAL A 134 11.97 16.39 17.05
CA VAL A 134 10.77 16.64 17.87
C VAL A 134 10.44 18.12 17.92
N HIS A 135 11.44 18.98 18.13
CA HIS A 135 11.24 20.43 18.13
C HIS A 135 10.65 20.92 16.79
N ARG A 136 11.17 20.45 15.65
CA ARG A 136 10.66 20.82 14.32
C ARG A 136 9.27 20.25 14.05
N PHE A 137 9.00 19.01 14.47
CA PHE A 137 7.69 18.38 14.34
C PHE A 137 6.60 19.14 15.10
N LEU A 138 6.93 19.66 16.29
CA LEU A 138 6.03 20.48 17.09
C LEU A 138 5.88 21.90 16.54
N ASN A 139 6.79 22.35 15.68
CA ASN A 139 6.78 23.69 15.07
C ASN A 139 6.89 23.57 13.53
N PRO A 140 5.92 22.90 12.86
CA PRO A 140 6.00 22.69 11.43
C PRO A 140 5.82 24.01 10.67
N PRO A 141 6.43 24.13 9.47
CA PRO A 141 6.22 25.26 8.59
C PRO A 141 4.80 25.19 8.00
N GLY A 142 3.90 26.05 8.49
CA GLY A 142 2.51 26.09 8.03
C GLY A 142 1.65 24.94 8.54
N ASP A 143 0.51 24.71 7.89
CA ASP A 143 -0.45 23.67 8.27
C ASP A 143 -0.15 22.34 7.56
N LEU A 144 0.57 21.45 8.26
CA LEU A 144 0.95 20.13 7.76
C LEU A 144 0.12 19.02 8.40
N SER A 145 -0.04 17.88 7.69
CA SER A 145 -0.62 16.68 8.30
C SER A 145 0.33 16.13 9.36
N PHE A 146 -0.15 15.22 10.20
CA PHE A 146 0.69 14.55 11.19
C PHE A 146 1.90 13.88 10.51
N GLU A 147 1.65 13.16 9.43
CA GLU A 147 2.63 12.41 8.65
C GLU A 147 3.62 13.34 7.94
N ALA A 148 3.12 14.40 7.29
CA ALA A 148 3.96 15.36 6.60
C ALA A 148 4.82 16.15 7.60
N ALA A 149 4.27 16.61 8.72
CA ALA A 149 5.06 17.27 9.77
C ALA A 149 6.15 16.34 10.32
N PHE A 150 5.82 15.08 10.54
CA PHE A 150 6.75 14.08 11.07
C PHE A 150 7.94 13.86 10.12
N TRP A 151 7.68 13.63 8.84
CA TRP A 151 8.73 13.38 7.86
C TRP A 151 9.46 14.66 7.42
N GLN A 152 8.79 15.81 7.43
CA GLN A 152 9.43 17.11 7.24
C GLN A 152 10.46 17.36 8.34
N ALA A 153 10.13 17.07 9.60
CA ALA A 153 11.05 17.23 10.71
C ALA A 153 12.31 16.37 10.54
N VAL A 154 12.16 15.12 10.07
CA VAL A 154 13.25 14.21 9.74
C VAL A 154 14.08 14.73 8.56
N ALA A 155 13.44 15.11 7.45
CA ALA A 155 14.13 15.61 6.27
C ALA A 155 14.98 16.84 6.55
N ARG A 156 14.48 17.76 7.40
CA ARG A 156 15.21 18.94 7.89
C ARG A 156 16.49 18.63 8.69
N SER A 157 16.70 17.39 9.12
CA SER A 157 17.97 16.96 9.72
C SER A 157 19.07 16.74 8.69
N TYR A 158 18.70 16.58 7.41
CA TYR A 158 19.60 16.23 6.33
C TYR A 158 19.71 17.33 5.27
N THR A 159 18.80 18.30 5.26
CA THR A 159 18.84 19.44 4.34
C THR A 159 18.29 20.71 5.01
N ASP A 160 18.88 21.86 4.65
CA ASP A 160 18.37 23.18 5.03
C ASP A 160 17.38 23.75 4.00
N ASP A 161 17.29 23.14 2.82
CA ASP A 161 16.28 23.46 1.81
C ASP A 161 14.88 23.04 2.32
N LEU A 162 14.07 24.05 2.64
CA LEU A 162 12.71 23.86 3.10
C LEU A 162 11.80 23.29 2.01
N GLY A 163 11.97 23.72 0.77
CA GLY A 163 11.18 23.25 -0.37
C GLY A 163 11.41 21.77 -0.63
N LEU A 164 12.67 21.33 -0.61
CA LEU A 164 13.01 19.91 -0.73
C LEU A 164 12.46 19.08 0.43
N ALA A 165 12.63 19.54 1.67
CA ALA A 165 12.10 18.83 2.84
C ALA A 165 10.57 18.68 2.79
N LEU A 166 9.85 19.72 2.35
CA LEU A 166 8.40 19.68 2.14
C LEU A 166 8.00 18.78 0.98
N SER A 167 8.74 18.81 -0.13
CA SER A 167 8.51 17.92 -1.29
C SER A 167 8.59 16.45 -0.89
N ILE A 168 9.62 16.07 -0.12
CA ILE A 168 9.79 14.71 0.42
C ILE A 168 8.65 14.39 1.41
N ALA A 169 8.34 15.30 2.33
CA ALA A 169 7.30 15.11 3.34
C ALA A 169 5.89 14.95 2.74
N HIS A 170 5.62 15.56 1.58
CA HIS A 170 4.36 15.41 0.85
C HIS A 170 4.36 14.25 -0.16
N SER A 171 5.48 13.56 -0.33
CA SER A 171 5.54 12.34 -1.16
C SER A 171 4.89 11.14 -0.45
N LYS A 172 4.86 9.99 -1.11
CA LYS A 172 4.42 8.72 -0.54
C LYS A 172 5.23 8.28 0.70
N ILE A 173 6.39 8.90 0.98
CA ILE A 173 7.12 8.74 2.25
C ILE A 173 6.21 8.96 3.47
N ALA A 174 5.29 9.94 3.40
CA ALA A 174 4.35 10.25 4.47
C ALA A 174 3.57 9.00 4.96
N HIS A 175 3.25 8.10 4.04
CA HIS A 175 2.40 6.94 4.28
C HIS A 175 3.21 5.67 4.57
N THR A 176 4.53 5.79 4.73
CA THR A 176 5.39 4.64 5.00
C THR A 176 5.22 4.13 6.43
N PRO A 177 5.28 2.81 6.66
CA PRO A 177 4.97 2.24 7.96
C PRO A 177 6.08 2.52 8.99
N ARG A 178 5.71 3.07 10.16
CA ARG A 178 6.65 3.36 11.27
C ARG A 178 7.45 2.14 11.76
N ARG A 179 6.97 0.91 11.55
CA ARG A 179 7.72 -0.32 11.86
C ARG A 179 9.01 -0.47 11.04
N GLN A 180 9.10 0.22 9.91
CA GLN A 180 10.27 0.25 9.02
C GLN A 180 10.96 1.62 9.06
N PHE A 181 10.77 2.39 10.14
CA PHE A 181 11.24 3.77 10.23
C PHE A 181 12.74 3.93 9.95
N ALA A 182 13.59 3.04 10.45
CA ALA A 182 15.04 3.12 10.20
C ALA A 182 15.39 3.06 8.71
N PHE A 183 14.73 2.19 7.95
CA PHE A 183 14.90 2.09 6.50
C PHE A 183 14.37 3.35 5.80
N TRP A 184 13.17 3.79 6.14
CA TRP A 184 12.59 4.99 5.49
C TRP A 184 13.34 6.28 5.84
N ARG A 185 13.98 6.34 7.02
CA ARG A 185 14.92 7.42 7.38
C ARG A 185 16.15 7.41 6.47
N GLU A 186 16.73 6.23 6.19
CA GLU A 186 17.82 6.08 5.20
C GLU A 186 17.37 6.56 3.81
N VAL A 187 16.14 6.23 3.40
CA VAL A 187 15.56 6.69 2.13
C VAL A 187 15.37 8.21 2.09
N VAL A 188 14.87 8.82 3.17
CA VAL A 188 14.74 10.28 3.26
C VAL A 188 16.08 10.97 3.18
N TRP A 189 17.09 10.47 3.91
CA TRP A 189 18.46 10.95 3.79
C TRP A 189 18.96 10.86 2.34
N PHE A 190 18.73 9.73 1.68
CA PHE A 190 19.13 9.51 0.29
C PHE A 190 18.49 10.53 -0.67
N PHE A 191 17.19 10.83 -0.53
CA PHE A 191 16.52 11.84 -1.36
C PHE A 191 16.90 13.28 -1.02
N CYS A 192 17.28 13.57 0.24
CA CYS A 192 17.89 14.86 0.56
C CYS A 192 19.25 15.04 -0.13
N ALA A 193 20.05 13.97 -0.20
CA ALA A 193 21.35 13.99 -0.87
C ALA A 193 21.27 13.91 -2.41
N ASN A 194 20.16 13.39 -2.95
CA ASN A 194 19.91 13.25 -4.38
C ASN A 194 18.53 13.82 -4.71
N PRO A 195 18.39 15.16 -4.80
CA PRO A 195 17.12 15.79 -5.08
C PRO A 195 16.51 15.30 -6.40
N ALA A 196 15.22 15.00 -6.38
CA ALA A 196 14.47 14.49 -7.53
C ALA A 196 13.05 15.07 -7.55
N PRO A 197 12.40 15.13 -8.72
CA PRO A 197 10.99 15.53 -8.82
C PRO A 197 10.09 14.65 -7.95
N ARG A 198 9.07 15.24 -7.33
CA ARG A 198 8.14 14.52 -6.44
C ARG A 198 7.52 13.27 -7.09
N ALA A 199 7.16 13.34 -8.37
CA ALA A 199 6.60 12.20 -9.11
C ALA A 199 7.58 11.01 -9.13
N LEU A 200 8.87 11.28 -9.37
CA LEU A 200 9.90 10.26 -9.36
C LEU A 200 10.14 9.70 -7.94
N VAL A 201 10.13 10.56 -6.93
CA VAL A 201 10.21 10.12 -5.52
C VAL A 201 9.05 9.19 -5.18
N ASP A 202 7.82 9.52 -5.59
CA ASP A 202 6.65 8.67 -5.37
C ASP A 202 6.78 7.29 -6.02
N ASP A 203 7.26 7.22 -7.26
CA ASP A 203 7.46 5.94 -7.96
C ASP A 203 8.59 5.12 -7.32
N LEU A 204 9.69 5.77 -6.92
CA LEU A 204 10.78 5.14 -6.20
C LEU A 204 10.35 4.62 -4.83
N VAL A 205 9.47 5.32 -4.11
CA VAL A 205 8.93 4.84 -2.83
C VAL A 205 8.14 3.55 -3.03
N ASP A 206 7.30 3.45 -4.06
CA ASP A 206 6.56 2.22 -4.35
C ASP A 206 7.49 1.06 -4.68
N TYR A 207 8.51 1.33 -5.51
CA TYR A 207 9.55 0.36 -5.85
C TYR A 207 10.34 -0.11 -4.62
N LEU A 208 10.84 0.82 -3.80
CA LEU A 208 11.60 0.52 -2.59
C LEU A 208 10.76 -0.26 -1.57
N ALA A 209 9.47 0.08 -1.44
CA ALA A 209 8.54 -0.69 -0.62
C ALA A 209 8.37 -2.13 -1.15
N ALA A 210 8.32 -2.32 -2.48
CA ALA A 210 8.29 -3.65 -3.09
C ALA A 210 9.58 -4.44 -2.84
N CYS A 211 10.75 -3.79 -2.97
CA CYS A 211 12.04 -4.39 -2.63
C CYS A 211 12.08 -4.84 -1.18
N ARG A 212 11.67 -3.98 -0.24
CA ARG A 212 11.69 -4.27 1.19
C ARG A 212 10.68 -5.34 1.61
N ARG A 213 9.55 -5.46 0.90
CA ARG A 213 8.59 -6.57 1.08
C ARG A 213 9.21 -7.92 0.67
N ARG A 214 10.00 -7.94 -0.41
CA ARG A 214 10.67 -9.14 -0.91
C ARG A 214 11.88 -9.52 -0.07
N ASP A 215 12.65 -8.52 0.37
CA ASP A 215 13.86 -8.70 1.16
C ASP A 215 13.89 -7.70 2.32
N ARG A 216 13.70 -8.21 3.54
CA ARG A 216 13.74 -7.40 4.76
C ARG A 216 15.12 -6.83 5.05
N GLY A 217 16.18 -7.33 4.41
CA GLY A 217 17.55 -6.82 4.50
C GLY A 217 17.90 -5.77 3.43
N TYR A 218 17.00 -5.43 2.51
CA TYR A 218 17.27 -4.52 1.41
C TYR A 218 17.75 -3.13 1.88
N SER A 219 18.90 -2.66 1.41
CA SER A 219 19.49 -1.35 1.76
C SER A 219 19.83 -0.54 0.50
N LEU A 220 19.88 0.78 0.65
CA LEU A 220 20.28 1.72 -0.41
C LEU A 220 21.80 1.92 -0.44
N LYS A 221 22.57 1.31 0.48
CA LYS A 221 24.03 1.40 0.50
C LYS A 221 24.63 0.97 -0.84
N GLY A 222 25.43 1.85 -1.45
CA GLY A 222 26.08 1.63 -2.75
C GLY A 222 25.14 1.79 -3.97
N ARG A 223 23.92 2.28 -3.79
CA ARG A 223 23.00 2.61 -4.89
C ARG A 223 23.15 4.07 -5.28
N THR A 224 22.99 4.35 -6.57
CA THR A 224 22.86 5.71 -7.12
C THR A 224 21.43 5.95 -7.56
N LEU A 225 21.01 7.22 -7.68
CA LEU A 225 19.67 7.58 -8.14
C LEU A 225 19.38 6.96 -9.52
N ALA A 226 20.28 7.15 -10.49
CA ALA A 226 20.16 6.57 -11.84
C ALA A 226 20.05 5.03 -11.83
N SER A 227 20.73 4.34 -10.90
CA SER A 227 20.62 2.89 -10.78
C SER A 227 19.26 2.47 -10.24
N LEU A 228 18.70 3.20 -9.27
CA LEU A 228 17.36 2.96 -8.74
C LEU A 228 16.29 3.26 -9.77
N GLU A 229 16.39 4.36 -10.51
CA GLU A 229 15.46 4.71 -11.59
C GLU A 229 15.37 3.61 -12.65
N ARG A 230 16.51 3.11 -13.14
CA ARG A 230 16.51 1.99 -14.10
C ARG A 230 15.83 0.75 -13.54
N GLN A 231 16.13 0.39 -12.29
CA GLN A 231 15.51 -0.79 -11.66
C GLN A 231 14.00 -0.60 -11.44
N MET A 232 13.57 0.61 -11.08
CA MET A 232 12.17 0.98 -10.91
C MET A 232 11.42 0.94 -12.26
N HIS A 233 12.01 1.48 -13.34
CA HIS A 233 11.43 1.36 -14.68
C HIS A 233 11.31 -0.10 -15.13
N ASP A 234 12.33 -0.92 -14.85
CA ASP A 234 12.29 -2.36 -15.10
C ASP A 234 11.15 -3.04 -14.35
N TRP A 235 11.00 -2.71 -13.07
CA TRP A 235 9.92 -3.21 -12.24
C TRP A 235 8.54 -2.76 -12.75
N HIS A 236 8.38 -1.51 -13.18
CA HIS A 236 7.13 -1.05 -13.81
C HIS A 236 6.82 -1.79 -15.12
N ARG A 237 7.83 -2.06 -15.97
CA ARG A 237 7.66 -2.88 -17.18
C ARG A 237 7.21 -4.30 -16.85
N ASP A 238 7.73 -4.87 -15.76
CA ASP A 238 7.33 -6.19 -15.29
C ASP A 238 5.88 -6.19 -14.81
N LEU A 239 5.48 -5.20 -14.00
CA LEU A 239 4.09 -5.04 -13.56
C LEU A 239 3.12 -4.86 -14.73
N ALA A 240 3.49 -4.05 -15.73
CA ALA A 240 2.69 -3.86 -16.93
C ALA A 240 2.54 -5.17 -17.73
N THR A 241 3.62 -5.97 -17.83
CA THR A 241 3.59 -7.27 -18.48
C THR A 241 2.70 -8.25 -17.73
N ILE A 242 2.80 -8.30 -16.41
CA ILE A 242 1.93 -9.11 -15.54
C ILE A 242 0.47 -8.71 -15.77
N ALA A 243 0.15 -7.42 -15.70
CA ALA A 243 -1.20 -6.90 -15.88
C ALA A 243 -1.79 -7.26 -17.27
N ARG A 244 -0.97 -7.22 -18.32
CA ARG A 244 -1.37 -7.62 -19.68
C ARG A 244 -1.70 -9.11 -19.76
N ILE A 245 -0.85 -9.97 -19.19
CA ILE A 245 -1.07 -11.43 -19.17
C ILE A 245 -2.33 -11.76 -18.35
N GLU A 246 -2.48 -11.15 -17.18
CA GLU A 246 -3.65 -11.28 -16.32
C GLU A 246 -4.95 -10.85 -17.02
N ALA A 247 -4.91 -9.76 -17.79
CA ALA A 247 -6.04 -9.33 -18.61
C ALA A 247 -6.38 -10.35 -19.71
N ALA A 248 -5.37 -10.93 -20.37
CA ALA A 248 -5.58 -12.01 -21.34
C ALA A 248 -6.21 -13.25 -20.69
N ARG A 249 -5.72 -13.67 -19.51
CA ARG A 249 -6.30 -14.78 -18.75
C ARG A 249 -7.77 -14.53 -18.40
N ARG A 250 -8.10 -13.34 -17.90
CA ARG A 250 -9.50 -12.97 -17.59
C ARG A 250 -10.39 -12.95 -18.82
N ARG A 251 -9.88 -12.58 -20.00
CA ARG A 251 -10.65 -12.68 -21.25
C ARG A 251 -10.91 -14.13 -21.64
N ALA A 252 -9.90 -14.99 -21.58
CA ALA A 252 -10.04 -16.41 -21.85
C ALA A 252 -11.01 -17.10 -20.87
N GLY A 253 -10.90 -16.83 -19.57
CA GLY A 253 -11.81 -17.40 -18.56
C GLY A 253 -13.28 -16.96 -18.78
N ARG A 254 -13.52 -15.72 -19.20
CA ARG A 254 -14.88 -15.26 -19.55
C ARG A 254 -15.41 -15.94 -20.82
N ALA A 255 -14.56 -16.23 -21.80
CA ALA A 255 -14.94 -16.97 -22.99
C ALA A 255 -15.28 -18.43 -22.66
N ALA A 256 -14.46 -19.09 -21.83
CA ALA A 256 -14.69 -20.44 -21.35
C ALA A 256 -16.00 -20.56 -20.54
N ALA A 257 -16.25 -19.62 -19.63
CA ALA A 257 -17.50 -19.58 -18.85
C ALA A 257 -18.75 -19.44 -19.74
N ARG A 258 -18.68 -18.65 -20.82
CA ARG A 258 -19.77 -18.56 -21.81
C ARG A 258 -19.98 -19.87 -22.58
N ALA A 259 -18.94 -20.68 -22.73
CA ALA A 259 -19.00 -22.01 -23.34
C ALA A 259 -19.38 -23.11 -22.33
N GLY A 260 -19.77 -22.75 -21.09
CA GLY A 260 -20.14 -23.71 -20.05
C GLY A 260 -18.96 -24.45 -19.40
N MET A 261 -17.73 -23.99 -19.63
CA MET A 261 -16.53 -24.57 -19.03
C MET A 261 -16.18 -23.85 -17.72
N ALA A 262 -15.70 -24.60 -16.73
CA ALA A 262 -15.19 -24.03 -15.49
C ALA A 262 -13.93 -23.20 -15.76
N ALA A 263 -13.87 -21.99 -15.19
CA ALA A 263 -12.67 -21.16 -15.28
C ALA A 263 -11.73 -21.49 -14.11
N PRO A 264 -10.41 -21.62 -14.34
CA PRO A 264 -9.47 -21.87 -13.25
C PRO A 264 -9.48 -20.75 -12.20
N GLU A 265 -9.47 -21.15 -10.93
CA GLU A 265 -9.44 -20.26 -9.78
C GLU A 265 -8.00 -19.81 -9.43
N GLY A 266 -7.87 -18.80 -8.57
CA GLY A 266 -6.61 -18.51 -7.89
C GLY A 266 -5.50 -17.85 -8.72
N GLY A 267 -5.82 -17.25 -9.86
CA GLY A 267 -4.84 -16.46 -10.60
C GLY A 267 -3.93 -17.27 -11.55
N ARG A 268 -4.14 -18.58 -11.62
CA ARG A 268 -3.34 -19.51 -12.43
C ARG A 268 -4.16 -19.97 -13.65
N TRP A 269 -3.48 -20.47 -14.68
CA TRP A 269 -4.13 -21.25 -15.74
C TRP A 269 -3.86 -22.74 -15.52
N ASP A 270 -4.68 -23.61 -16.10
CA ASP A 270 -4.69 -25.06 -15.81
C ASP A 270 -3.33 -25.73 -16.05
N GLY A 271 -2.63 -25.34 -17.10
CA GLY A 271 -1.30 -25.87 -17.38
C GLY A 271 -1.33 -27.31 -17.92
N SER A 272 -0.27 -28.07 -17.63
CA SER A 272 -0.17 -29.48 -18.02
C SER A 272 -0.52 -30.33 -16.80
N ALA A 273 -1.06 -31.52 -17.02
CA ALA A 273 -1.41 -32.45 -15.94
C ALA A 273 -0.18 -33.12 -15.31
N LEU A 274 1.02 -32.93 -15.87
CA LEU A 274 2.24 -33.46 -15.29
C LEU A 274 2.47 -32.87 -13.90
N ALA A 275 2.96 -33.71 -12.98
CA ALA A 275 3.31 -33.27 -11.64
C ALA A 275 4.72 -32.69 -11.58
N ASP A 276 4.91 -31.68 -10.73
CA ASP A 276 6.23 -31.18 -10.33
C ASP A 276 7.14 -32.33 -9.91
N TRP A 277 8.43 -32.23 -10.21
CA TRP A 277 9.39 -33.31 -9.99
C TRP A 277 10.55 -32.83 -9.12
N SER A 278 10.95 -33.66 -8.16
CA SER A 278 12.14 -33.44 -7.35
C SER A 278 13.04 -34.68 -7.38
N TRP A 279 14.34 -34.46 -7.44
CA TRP A 279 15.33 -35.53 -7.40
C TRP A 279 16.61 -35.08 -6.69
N LYS A 280 17.10 -35.94 -5.79
CA LYS A 280 18.37 -35.77 -5.08
C LYS A 280 19.41 -36.74 -5.64
N PRO A 281 20.58 -36.26 -6.11
CA PRO A 281 21.65 -37.14 -6.58
C PRO A 281 22.14 -38.05 -5.45
N SER A 282 22.31 -39.34 -5.75
CA SER A 282 23.01 -40.27 -4.88
C SER A 282 24.52 -40.09 -5.08
N ALA A 283 25.14 -39.27 -4.24
CA ALA A 283 26.59 -39.02 -4.30
C ALA A 283 27.34 -39.62 -3.10
N LYS A 284 28.55 -40.12 -3.36
CA LYS A 284 29.51 -40.51 -2.31
C LYS A 284 30.05 -39.26 -1.57
N GLU A 285 30.11 -38.11 -2.24
CA GLU A 285 30.60 -36.85 -1.66
C GLU A 285 29.53 -36.09 -0.87
N PRO A 286 29.88 -35.49 0.29
CA PRO A 286 28.93 -34.76 1.15
C PRO A 286 28.25 -33.55 0.52
N ARG A 287 28.90 -32.86 -0.43
CA ARG A 287 28.37 -31.65 -1.08
C ARG A 287 27.23 -31.97 -2.05
N ALA A 288 27.40 -32.98 -2.88
CA ALA A 288 26.37 -33.43 -3.82
C ALA A 288 25.17 -34.12 -3.14
N ARG A 289 25.34 -34.66 -1.92
CA ARG A 289 24.23 -35.19 -1.09
C ARG A 289 23.21 -34.12 -0.65
N ARG A 290 23.57 -32.84 -0.72
CA ARG A 290 22.69 -31.72 -0.34
C ARG A 290 22.07 -31.00 -1.54
N GLU A 291 22.33 -31.48 -2.75
CA GLU A 291 21.73 -30.92 -3.96
C GLU A 291 20.37 -31.58 -4.24
N GLU A 292 19.38 -30.75 -4.57
CA GLU A 292 18.05 -31.18 -4.99
C GLU A 292 17.71 -30.47 -6.29
N TYR A 293 17.41 -31.23 -7.33
CA TYR A 293 16.90 -30.71 -8.59
C TYR A 293 15.39 -30.71 -8.55
N VAL A 294 14.79 -29.57 -8.88
CA VAL A 294 13.34 -29.38 -8.89
C VAL A 294 12.91 -28.84 -10.24
N VAL A 295 12.01 -29.56 -10.89
CA VAL A 295 11.27 -29.08 -12.08
C VAL A 295 9.87 -28.73 -11.65
N ARG A 296 9.49 -27.46 -11.85
CA ARG A 296 8.15 -26.96 -11.54
C ARG A 296 7.49 -26.32 -12.75
N GLN A 297 6.18 -26.46 -12.86
CA GLN A 297 5.44 -25.73 -13.88
C GLN A 297 5.30 -24.23 -13.51
N LEU A 298 5.38 -23.36 -14.52
CA LEU A 298 5.08 -21.94 -14.41
C LEU A 298 3.67 -21.69 -14.97
N SER A 299 2.69 -21.47 -14.09
CA SER A 299 1.28 -21.35 -14.48
C SER A 299 0.61 -20.03 -14.08
N SER A 300 1.41 -19.01 -13.78
CA SER A 300 0.95 -17.65 -13.51
C SER A 300 1.77 -16.58 -14.23
N ALA A 301 1.17 -15.40 -14.40
CA ALA A 301 1.83 -14.24 -15.01
C ALA A 301 3.11 -13.84 -14.26
N ALA A 302 3.04 -13.83 -12.92
CA ALA A 302 4.16 -13.49 -12.06
C ALA A 302 5.32 -14.49 -12.19
N GLU A 303 5.04 -15.79 -12.28
CA GLU A 303 6.05 -16.83 -12.47
C GLU A 303 6.78 -16.69 -13.80
N LEU A 304 6.05 -16.49 -14.91
CA LEU A 304 6.66 -16.33 -16.24
C LEU A 304 7.54 -15.07 -16.32
N VAL A 305 7.08 -13.94 -15.78
CA VAL A 305 7.87 -12.70 -15.77
C VAL A 305 9.10 -12.85 -14.87
N ALA A 306 8.96 -13.51 -13.72
CA ALA A 306 10.10 -13.80 -12.85
C ALA A 306 11.12 -14.73 -13.51
N GLU A 307 10.68 -15.70 -14.32
CA GLU A 307 11.56 -16.56 -15.10
C GLU A 307 12.27 -15.77 -16.20
N THR A 308 11.53 -14.97 -16.97
CA THR A 308 12.08 -14.07 -17.99
C THR A 308 13.22 -13.20 -17.45
N ARG A 309 13.02 -12.61 -16.27
CA ARG A 309 14.05 -11.76 -15.63
C ARG A 309 15.28 -12.53 -15.17
N ALA A 310 15.10 -13.68 -14.53
CA ALA A 310 16.24 -14.43 -14.00
C ALA A 310 17.05 -15.11 -15.10
N MET A 311 16.36 -15.64 -16.11
CA MET A 311 16.99 -16.39 -17.20
C MET A 311 17.36 -15.50 -18.40
N ARG A 312 17.06 -14.19 -18.36
CA ARG A 312 17.34 -13.22 -19.44
C ARG A 312 16.84 -13.66 -20.82
N HIS A 313 15.60 -14.12 -20.87
CA HIS A 313 14.93 -14.54 -22.11
C HIS A 313 13.44 -14.18 -22.12
N CYS A 314 12.80 -14.21 -23.28
CA CYS A 314 11.44 -13.67 -23.46
C CYS A 314 10.30 -14.67 -23.17
N VAL A 315 10.46 -15.68 -22.32
CA VAL A 315 9.42 -16.71 -22.08
C VAL A 315 8.04 -16.16 -21.69
N SER A 316 7.96 -14.99 -21.07
CA SER A 316 6.68 -14.33 -20.77
C SER A 316 5.82 -14.01 -22.01
N THR A 317 6.39 -13.98 -23.22
CA THR A 317 5.63 -13.84 -24.47
C THR A 317 4.80 -15.09 -24.80
N TYR A 318 5.13 -16.24 -24.21
CA TYR A 318 4.44 -17.52 -24.42
C TYR A 318 3.15 -17.61 -23.62
N ALA A 319 2.86 -16.62 -22.75
CA ALA A 319 1.70 -16.66 -21.86
C ALA A 319 0.36 -16.88 -22.59
N ALA A 320 0.18 -16.35 -23.80
CA ALA A 320 -1.04 -16.57 -24.57
C ALA A 320 -1.22 -18.05 -24.97
N LYS A 321 -0.14 -18.74 -25.35
CA LYS A 321 -0.14 -20.18 -25.63
C LYS A 321 -0.46 -20.98 -24.38
N CYS A 322 0.13 -20.59 -23.25
CA CYS A 322 -0.10 -21.27 -21.97
C CYS A 322 -1.53 -21.11 -21.47
N ILE A 323 -2.11 -19.91 -21.59
CA ILE A 323 -3.51 -19.64 -21.25
C ILE A 323 -4.46 -20.44 -22.15
N ALA A 324 -4.10 -20.64 -23.43
CA ALA A 324 -4.89 -21.43 -24.37
C ALA A 324 -4.70 -22.96 -24.23
N GLY A 325 -3.83 -23.42 -23.33
CA GLY A 325 -3.51 -24.83 -23.16
C GLY A 325 -2.68 -25.44 -24.30
N SER A 326 -2.11 -24.62 -25.20
CA SER A 326 -1.32 -25.13 -26.33
C SER A 326 0.16 -25.34 -26.00
N ALA A 327 0.63 -24.79 -24.88
CA ALA A 327 1.98 -25.00 -24.39
C ALA A 327 2.04 -24.95 -22.86
N SER A 328 3.00 -25.66 -22.27
CA SER A 328 3.34 -25.53 -20.85
C SER A 328 4.81 -25.15 -20.69
N ILE A 329 5.09 -24.24 -19.75
CA ILE A 329 6.44 -23.78 -19.45
C ILE A 329 6.86 -24.31 -18.08
N TRP A 330 8.07 -24.84 -18.00
CA TRP A 330 8.64 -25.45 -16.82
C TRP A 330 10.00 -24.85 -16.49
N SER A 331 10.32 -24.75 -15.20
CA SER A 331 11.58 -24.24 -14.68
C SER A 331 12.32 -25.37 -13.96
N LEU A 332 13.49 -25.76 -14.47
CA LEU A 332 14.43 -26.63 -13.79
C LEU A 332 15.35 -25.77 -12.92
N SER A 333 15.41 -26.11 -11.64
CA SER A 333 16.24 -25.42 -10.66
C SER A 333 17.03 -26.39 -9.80
N ARG A 334 18.19 -25.95 -9.33
CA ARG A 334 19.03 -26.66 -8.37
C ARG A 334 18.98 -25.92 -7.04
N ARG A 335 18.61 -26.64 -5.98
CA ARG A 335 18.62 -26.20 -4.59
C ARG A 335 19.79 -26.86 -3.88
N GLY A 336 20.57 -26.08 -3.14
CA GLY A 336 21.69 -26.58 -2.33
C GLY A 336 21.71 -25.88 -0.98
N ALA A 337 22.87 -25.91 -0.30
CA ALA A 337 23.04 -25.18 0.97
C ALA A 337 22.95 -23.64 0.83
N GLY A 338 22.98 -23.12 -0.40
CA GLY A 338 22.85 -21.71 -0.74
C GLY A 338 21.53 -21.35 -1.42
N LYS A 339 21.55 -20.30 -2.24
CA LYS A 339 20.38 -19.82 -2.99
C LYS A 339 20.01 -20.81 -4.10
N ALA A 340 18.72 -21.05 -4.28
CA ALA A 340 18.22 -21.83 -5.42
C ALA A 340 18.64 -21.16 -6.74
N GLU A 341 19.24 -21.96 -7.62
CA GLU A 341 19.72 -21.55 -8.93
C GLU A 341 18.77 -22.08 -10.01
N ARG A 342 18.39 -21.23 -10.97
CA ARG A 342 17.62 -21.66 -12.15
C ARG A 342 18.59 -22.09 -13.24
N LEU A 343 18.35 -23.27 -13.80
CA LEU A 343 19.23 -23.91 -14.77
C LEU A 343 18.65 -23.83 -16.19
N LEU A 344 17.43 -24.33 -16.36
CA LEU A 344 16.76 -24.43 -17.67
C LEU A 344 15.29 -23.99 -17.58
N THR A 345 14.82 -23.39 -18.67
CA THR A 345 13.41 -23.19 -18.98
C THR A 345 13.04 -24.12 -20.12
N ILE A 346 11.98 -24.89 -19.92
CA ILE A 346 11.54 -25.95 -20.82
C ILE A 346 10.13 -25.61 -21.31
N GLU A 347 9.89 -25.69 -22.61
CA GLU A 347 8.58 -25.61 -23.25
C GLU A 347 8.16 -27.00 -23.70
N LEU A 348 6.96 -27.40 -23.29
CA LEU A 348 6.27 -28.56 -23.84
C LEU A 348 5.04 -28.11 -24.63
N ASP A 349 4.65 -28.89 -25.64
CA ASP A 349 3.37 -28.72 -26.33
C ASP A 349 2.20 -29.35 -25.53
N ARG A 350 0.99 -29.32 -26.10
CA ARG A 350 -0.23 -29.91 -25.50
C ARG A 350 -0.20 -31.44 -25.35
N CYS A 351 0.74 -32.11 -26.00
CA CYS A 351 0.94 -33.56 -25.95
C CYS A 351 2.13 -33.94 -25.07
N ASP A 352 2.60 -33.00 -24.22
CA ASP A 352 3.78 -33.13 -23.38
C ASP A 352 5.06 -33.51 -24.16
N ARG A 353 5.17 -33.04 -25.42
CA ARG A 353 6.39 -33.19 -26.23
C ARG A 353 7.33 -32.04 -25.98
N LEU A 354 8.62 -32.34 -25.88
CA LEU A 354 9.67 -31.34 -25.69
C LEU A 354 9.81 -30.46 -26.95
N VAL A 355 9.45 -29.19 -26.86
CA VAL A 355 9.55 -28.24 -27.98
C VAL A 355 10.85 -27.45 -27.91
N GLN A 356 11.17 -26.91 -26.73
CA GLN A 356 12.32 -26.05 -26.56
C GLN A 356 12.90 -26.16 -25.16
N VAL A 357 14.25 -26.11 -25.06
CA VAL A 357 14.95 -26.01 -23.78
C VAL A 357 16.04 -24.96 -23.87
N ARG A 358 16.01 -23.97 -22.97
CA ARG A 358 16.98 -22.86 -22.95
C ARG A 358 17.45 -22.60 -21.53
N GLY A 359 18.75 -22.39 -21.38
CA GLY A 359 19.35 -21.88 -20.15
C GLY A 359 19.41 -20.36 -20.12
N PHE A 360 20.21 -19.83 -19.19
CA PHE A 360 20.44 -18.40 -19.03
C PHE A 360 20.88 -17.72 -20.34
N ALA A 361 20.27 -16.59 -20.66
CA ALA A 361 20.49 -15.82 -21.89
C ALA A 361 20.37 -16.65 -23.18
N ASN A 362 19.39 -17.57 -23.23
CA ASN A 362 19.11 -18.47 -24.36
C ASN A 362 20.22 -19.50 -24.68
N ARG A 363 21.18 -19.72 -23.78
CA ARG A 363 22.21 -20.75 -23.99
C ARG A 363 21.60 -22.15 -24.14
N PRO A 364 22.22 -23.06 -24.89
CA PRO A 364 21.81 -24.46 -24.91
C PRO A 364 22.04 -25.14 -23.54
N PRO A 365 21.36 -26.27 -23.26
CA PRO A 365 21.57 -27.05 -22.05
C PRO A 365 22.99 -27.63 -21.97
N LEU A 366 23.61 -27.55 -20.80
CA LEU A 366 24.93 -28.16 -20.54
C LEU A 366 24.80 -29.69 -20.43
N PRO A 367 25.88 -30.47 -20.66
CA PRO A 367 25.84 -31.94 -20.62
C PRO A 367 25.26 -32.51 -19.32
N ASP A 368 25.60 -31.94 -18.16
CA ASP A 368 25.05 -32.41 -16.89
C ASP A 368 23.58 -32.03 -16.70
N GLU A 369 23.15 -30.88 -17.21
CA GLU A 369 21.75 -30.46 -17.20
C GLU A 369 20.91 -31.34 -18.12
N GLN A 370 21.48 -31.79 -19.26
CA GLN A 370 20.84 -32.74 -20.17
C GLN A 370 20.60 -34.10 -19.50
N LYS A 371 21.53 -34.58 -18.68
CA LYS A 371 21.34 -35.81 -17.90
C LYS A 371 20.17 -35.68 -16.92
N VAL A 372 20.04 -34.53 -16.25
CA VAL A 372 18.92 -34.26 -15.35
C VAL A 372 17.61 -34.14 -16.12
N LEU A 373 17.62 -33.43 -17.24
CA LEU A 373 16.46 -33.28 -18.13
C LEU A 373 15.96 -34.65 -18.63
N ALA A 374 16.86 -35.52 -19.12
CA ALA A 374 16.51 -36.86 -19.58
C ALA A 374 15.91 -37.72 -18.44
N ARG A 375 16.43 -37.56 -17.22
CA ARG A 375 15.90 -38.26 -16.04
C ARG A 375 14.50 -37.78 -15.69
N TRP A 376 14.25 -36.48 -15.71
CA TRP A 376 12.93 -35.90 -15.52
C TRP A 376 11.96 -36.36 -16.62
N ALA A 377 12.38 -36.29 -17.88
CA ALA A 377 11.56 -36.69 -19.02
C ALA A 377 11.13 -38.15 -18.93
N LYS A 378 12.06 -39.06 -18.61
CA LYS A 378 11.76 -40.47 -18.37
C LYS A 378 10.80 -40.68 -17.20
N ALA A 379 10.97 -39.93 -16.10
CA ALA A 379 10.14 -40.06 -14.92
C ALA A 379 8.70 -39.53 -15.10
N ARG A 380 8.51 -38.60 -16.04
CA ARG A 380 7.22 -37.94 -16.31
C ARG A 380 6.56 -38.35 -17.63
N GLY A 381 7.22 -39.19 -18.43
CA GLY A 381 6.70 -39.60 -19.74
C GLY A 381 6.74 -38.50 -20.79
N VAL A 382 7.64 -37.52 -20.66
CA VAL A 382 7.83 -36.45 -21.64
C VAL A 382 8.47 -37.04 -22.90
N VAL A 383 7.88 -36.77 -24.06
CA VAL A 383 8.40 -37.24 -25.35
C VAL A 383 9.55 -36.33 -25.78
N VAL A 384 10.75 -36.89 -25.83
CA VAL A 384 11.97 -36.20 -26.32
C VAL A 384 12.21 -36.69 -27.75
N THR A 385 12.08 -35.78 -28.74
CA THR A 385 12.39 -36.03 -30.15
C THR A 385 13.85 -35.80 -30.47
#